data_AF-A0A4Q3A5R7-F1
#
_entry.id   AF-A0A4Q3A5R7-F1
#
_cell.length_a   1.000
_cell.length_b   1.000
_cell.length_c   1.000
_cell.angle_alpha   90.00
_cell.angle_beta   90.00
_cell.angle_gamma   90.00
#
_symmetry.space_group_name_H-M   'P 1'
#
loop_
_entity.id
_entity.type
_entity.pdbx_description
1 polymer ?
#
loop_
_entity_poly.entity_id
_entity_poly.type
_entity_poly.pdbx_seq_one_letter_code
_entity_poly.pdbx_strand_id
1 'polypeptide(L)'
;MAGLTMVEAQLDEPSKATAGRARVELLERLKGAGYQFVAPSVATHRRVLRRDGQTTARDLRDVFGWSLPFSRTLLEPGLVDCMAAAGALRLRDGLLVSTLRAASLGQDIFLHSAFPANAPDAVFFGPDSYRFANFLVHELGDAPRGGVLLDIGCGSGVGGVVAARCMSPSQIILADLNPTALDLARANAAAADVAAWFVRGDGVANISEPLDVVVANPPFIAGDGGRTYRD
;
A
#
# COMPACT_ATOMS: atom_id res chain seq x y z
N MET A 1 4.57 -11.62 -31.92
CA MET A 1 5.65 -11.73 -30.91
C MET A 1 6.49 -10.46 -30.95
N ALA A 2 5.91 -9.34 -30.54
CA ALA A 2 6.68 -8.13 -30.26
C ALA A 2 7.08 -8.25 -28.79
N GLY A 3 8.35 -8.60 -28.57
CA GLY A 3 8.91 -8.70 -27.23
C GLY A 3 8.88 -7.34 -26.54
N LEU A 4 8.83 -7.38 -25.21
CA LEU A 4 9.09 -6.22 -24.38
C LEU A 4 10.28 -5.43 -24.92
N THR A 5 10.04 -4.22 -25.42
CA THR A 5 11.09 -3.21 -25.41
C THR A 5 11.35 -2.94 -23.94
N MET A 6 12.48 -3.44 -23.44
CA MET A 6 13.03 -3.15 -22.12
C MET A 6 13.12 -1.63 -21.95
N VAL A 7 12.04 -0.98 -21.52
CA VAL A 7 12.18 0.24 -20.72
C VAL A 7 12.85 -0.26 -19.46
N GLU A 8 14.12 0.13 -19.29
CA GLU A 8 15.01 -0.32 -18.24
C GLU A 8 14.23 -0.67 -16.97
N ALA A 9 14.15 -1.97 -16.64
CA ALA A 9 13.84 -2.37 -15.29
C ALA A 9 14.95 -1.72 -14.45
N GLN A 10 14.67 -0.57 -13.85
CA GLN A 10 15.58 0.09 -12.95
C GLN A 10 15.90 -0.94 -11.87
N LEU A 11 17.10 -1.52 -11.94
CA LEU A 11 17.60 -2.41 -10.91
C LEU A 11 17.59 -1.58 -9.63
N ASP A 12 16.68 -1.92 -8.72
CA ASP A 12 16.55 -1.22 -7.45
C ASP A 12 17.91 -1.30 -6.73
N GLU A 13 18.35 -0.16 -6.19
CA GLU A 13 19.53 -0.09 -5.33
C GLU A 13 19.50 -1.20 -4.27
N PRO A 14 20.61 -1.86 -3.91
CA PRO A 14 20.63 -3.02 -3.01
C PRO A 14 19.93 -2.76 -1.66
N SER A 15 20.01 -1.52 -1.17
CA SER A 15 19.31 -1.05 0.03
C SER A 15 17.78 -1.06 -0.14
N LYS A 16 17.29 -0.61 -1.31
CA LYS A 16 15.87 -0.55 -1.66
C LYS A 16 15.28 -1.94 -1.88
N ALA A 17 16.02 -2.83 -2.55
CA ALA A 17 15.63 -4.24 -2.69
C ALA A 17 15.57 -4.98 -1.33
N THR A 18 16.46 -4.63 -0.41
CA THR A 18 16.44 -5.15 0.96
C THR A 18 15.24 -4.63 1.75
N ALA A 19 14.95 -3.32 1.67
CA ALA A 19 13.77 -2.73 2.29
C ALA A 19 12.46 -3.30 1.71
N GLY A 20 12.39 -3.56 0.41
CA GLY A 20 11.26 -4.22 -0.24
C GLY A 20 10.99 -5.61 0.33
N ARG A 21 12.02 -6.47 0.43
CA ARG A 21 11.90 -7.80 1.04
C ARG A 21 11.47 -7.73 2.51
N ALA A 22 12.03 -6.80 3.28
CA ALA A 22 11.65 -6.62 4.67
C ALA A 22 10.18 -6.15 4.83
N ARG A 23 9.64 -5.37 3.88
CA ARG A 23 8.21 -4.99 3.88
C ARG A 23 7.29 -6.18 3.62
N VAL A 24 7.70 -7.11 2.74
CA VAL A 24 6.97 -8.36 2.50
C VAL A 24 6.99 -9.23 3.74
N GLU A 25 8.16 -9.44 4.35
CA GLU A 25 8.28 -10.20 5.59
C GLU A 25 7.46 -9.58 6.74
N LEU A 26 7.43 -8.24 6.83
CA LEU A 26 6.60 -7.52 7.80
C LEU A 26 5.12 -7.85 7.61
N LEU A 27 4.62 -7.85 6.36
CA LEU A 27 3.24 -8.20 6.04
C LEU A 27 2.91 -9.66 6.39
N GLU A 28 3.81 -10.58 6.06
CA GLU A 28 3.67 -12.02 6.38
C GLU A 28 3.62 -12.26 7.89
N ARG A 29 4.49 -11.58 8.67
CA ARG A 29 4.49 -11.65 10.13
C ARG A 29 3.20 -11.09 10.72
N LEU A 30 2.72 -9.95 10.22
CA LEU A 30 1.44 -9.40 10.65
C LEU A 30 0.29 -10.36 10.35
N LYS A 31 0.27 -10.98 9.16
CA LYS A 31 -0.73 -11.97 8.77
C LYS A 31 -0.67 -13.21 9.68
N GLY A 32 0.54 -13.74 9.93
CA GLY A 32 0.77 -14.87 10.83
C GLY A 32 0.38 -14.59 12.29
N ALA A 33 0.51 -13.34 12.74
CA ALA A 33 0.05 -12.89 14.05
C ALA A 33 -1.47 -12.64 14.12
N GLY A 34 -2.22 -12.88 13.05
CA GLY A 34 -3.66 -12.63 12.99
C GLY A 34 -4.03 -11.15 13.03
N TYR A 35 -3.14 -10.26 12.56
CA TYR A 35 -3.35 -8.82 12.57
C TYR A 35 -4.62 -8.45 11.78
N GLN A 36 -5.48 -7.65 12.41
CA GLN A 36 -6.70 -7.14 11.80
C GLN A 36 -6.90 -5.66 12.15
N PHE A 37 -7.02 -4.81 11.13
CA PHE A 37 -7.34 -3.40 11.32
C PHE A 37 -8.06 -2.79 10.12
N VAL A 38 -9.23 -2.20 10.35
CA VAL A 38 -9.94 -1.42 9.33
C VAL A 38 -9.50 0.03 9.42
N ALA A 39 -8.83 0.54 8.38
CA ALA A 39 -8.36 1.92 8.35
C ALA A 39 -9.52 2.92 8.28
N PRO A 40 -9.78 3.71 9.35
CA PRO A 40 -10.90 4.64 9.35
C PRO A 40 -10.51 5.96 8.66
N SER A 41 -11.48 6.87 8.53
CA SER A 41 -11.20 8.23 8.06
C SER A 41 -10.20 8.96 8.98
N VAL A 42 -9.48 9.95 8.42
CA VAL A 42 -8.58 10.84 9.19
C VAL A 42 -9.32 11.52 10.36
N ALA A 43 -10.59 11.92 10.15
CA ALA A 43 -11.40 12.55 11.18
C ALA A 43 -11.72 11.58 12.32
N THR A 44 -12.09 10.34 12.00
CA THR A 44 -12.32 9.27 12.97
C THR A 44 -11.05 8.93 13.72
N HIS A 45 -9.92 8.78 13.02
CA HIS A 45 -8.61 8.51 13.63
C HIS A 45 -8.25 9.58 14.67
N ARG A 46 -8.36 10.86 14.31
CA ARG A 46 -8.14 11.98 15.24
C ARG A 46 -9.08 11.95 16.45
N ARG A 47 -10.36 11.61 16.23
CA ARG A 47 -11.35 11.56 17.32
C ARG A 47 -11.05 10.44 18.30
N VAL A 48 -10.66 9.25 17.82
CA VAL A 48 -10.31 8.11 18.66
C VAL A 48 -9.08 8.43 19.51
N LEU A 49 -8.00 8.91 18.90
CA LEU A 49 -6.78 9.28 19.63
C LEU A 49 -7.02 10.32 20.72
N ARG A 50 -7.89 11.32 20.46
CA ARG A 50 -8.26 12.31 21.48
C ARG A 50 -9.14 11.76 22.60
N ARG A 51 -10.05 10.84 22.27
CA ARG A 51 -11.01 10.29 23.24
C ARG A 51 -10.33 9.34 24.22
N ASP A 52 -9.48 8.46 23.69
CA ASP A 52 -8.93 7.36 24.49
C ASP A 52 -7.76 7.84 25.38
N GLY A 53 -7.20 9.03 25.11
CA GLY A 53 -6.10 9.63 25.88
C GLY A 53 -4.80 8.83 25.82
N GLN A 54 -4.78 7.75 25.05
CA GLN A 54 -3.68 6.82 24.93
C GLN A 54 -2.55 7.43 24.11
N THR A 55 -1.36 7.48 24.70
CA THR A 55 -0.16 8.09 24.11
C THR A 55 0.90 7.07 23.72
N THR A 56 0.75 5.80 24.11
CA THR A 56 1.70 4.71 23.85
C THR A 56 0.95 3.43 23.48
N ALA A 57 1.47 2.69 22.51
CA ALA A 57 0.89 1.45 22.02
C ALA A 57 0.99 0.31 23.04
N ARG A 58 -0.01 -0.57 23.02
CA ARG A 58 -0.08 -1.77 23.87
C ARG A 58 -0.03 -3.07 23.07
N ASP A 59 -0.21 -3.00 21.76
CA ASP A 59 -0.24 -4.13 20.86
C ASP A 59 0.09 -3.71 19.42
N LEU A 60 0.08 -4.68 18.49
CA LEU A 60 0.30 -4.44 17.06
C LEU A 60 -0.72 -3.47 16.46
N ARG A 61 -1.98 -3.52 16.91
CA ARG A 61 -3.07 -2.69 16.41
C ARG A 61 -2.80 -1.22 16.72
N ASP A 62 -2.30 -0.93 17.90
CA ASP A 62 -1.90 0.41 18.28
C ASP A 62 -0.69 0.91 17.48
N VAL A 63 0.32 0.07 17.27
CA VAL A 63 1.52 0.41 16.49
C VAL A 63 1.17 0.71 15.03
N PHE A 64 0.55 -0.24 14.34
CA PHE A 64 0.34 -0.17 12.89
C PHE A 64 -1.02 0.41 12.48
N GLY A 65 -2.04 0.32 13.33
CA GLY A 65 -3.38 0.82 13.02
C GLY A 65 -3.55 2.29 13.44
N TRP A 66 -3.15 2.59 14.68
CA TRP A 66 -3.30 3.90 15.31
C TRP A 66 -2.03 4.76 15.31
N SER A 67 -0.91 4.25 14.79
CA SER A 67 0.38 4.97 14.72
C SER A 67 0.87 5.48 16.08
N LEU A 68 0.58 4.73 17.14
CA LEU A 68 1.01 5.08 18.50
C LEU A 68 2.49 4.72 18.71
N PRO A 69 3.27 5.58 19.40
CA PRO A 69 4.64 5.24 19.82
C PRO A 69 4.69 4.01 20.71
N PHE A 70 5.79 3.28 20.70
CA PHE A 70 5.94 2.06 21.47
C PHE A 70 7.36 1.86 22.01
N SER A 71 7.47 1.12 23.11
CA SER A 71 8.76 0.63 23.60
C SER A 71 9.30 -0.46 22.66
N ARG A 72 10.61 -0.52 22.42
CA ARG A 72 11.24 -1.62 21.67
C ARG A 72 10.87 -2.99 22.21
N THR A 73 10.62 -3.11 23.51
CA THR A 73 10.27 -4.38 24.18
C THR A 73 8.81 -4.78 24.02
N LEU A 74 7.96 -3.94 23.43
CA LEU A 74 6.56 -4.26 23.20
C LEU A 74 6.39 -5.36 22.13
N LEU A 75 7.20 -5.29 21.08
CA LEU A 75 7.14 -6.20 19.96
C LEU A 75 8.24 -7.25 20.07
N GLU A 76 8.01 -8.41 19.46
CA GLU A 76 9.07 -9.42 19.31
C GLU A 76 10.31 -8.81 18.61
N PRO A 77 11.54 -9.13 19.05
CA PRO A 77 12.75 -8.53 18.48
C PRO A 77 12.86 -8.67 16.96
N GLY A 78 12.50 -9.84 16.43
CA GLY A 78 12.53 -10.09 14.98
C GLY A 78 11.61 -9.16 14.17
N LEU A 79 10.45 -8.79 14.73
CA LEU A 79 9.54 -7.84 14.09
C LEU A 79 10.12 -6.42 14.12
N VAL A 80 10.75 -6.00 15.22
CA VAL A 80 11.40 -4.69 15.30
C VAL A 80 12.56 -4.59 14.31
N ASP A 81 13.37 -5.65 14.19
CA ASP A 81 14.48 -5.69 13.25
C ASP A 81 13.99 -5.70 11.79
N CYS A 82 12.89 -6.42 11.51
CA CYS A 82 12.20 -6.39 10.23
C CYS A 82 11.68 -4.98 9.90
N MET A 83 11.05 -4.28 10.86
CA MET A 83 10.61 -2.89 10.69
C MET A 83 11.80 -1.95 10.43
N ALA A 84 12.94 -2.14 11.10
CA ALA A 84 14.15 -1.36 10.85
C ALA A 84 14.66 -1.55 9.41
N ALA A 85 14.77 -2.81 8.96
CA ALA A 85 15.18 -3.15 7.61
C ALA A 85 14.20 -2.62 6.53
N ALA A 86 12.90 -2.55 6.84
CA ALA A 86 11.87 -1.97 5.98
C ALA A 86 11.94 -0.43 5.86
N GLY A 87 12.79 0.24 6.65
CA GLY A 87 12.80 1.70 6.81
C GLY A 87 11.56 2.21 7.54
N ALA A 88 10.92 1.36 8.34
CA ALA A 88 9.60 1.58 8.92
C ALA A 88 9.63 2.15 10.34
N LEU A 89 10.78 2.60 10.85
CA LEU A 89 10.96 3.08 12.22
C LEU A 89 11.54 4.50 12.28
N ARG A 90 11.05 5.28 13.25
CA ARG A 90 11.64 6.53 13.72
C ARG A 90 11.66 6.57 15.24
N LEU A 91 12.57 7.35 15.82
CA LEU A 91 12.59 7.62 17.25
C LEU A 91 11.86 8.95 17.53
N ARG A 92 11.01 8.95 18.56
CA ARG A 92 10.32 10.15 19.06
C ARG A 92 10.21 10.06 20.58
N ASP A 93 10.79 11.03 21.29
CA ASP A 93 10.74 11.13 22.75
C ASP A 93 11.16 9.84 23.48
N GLY A 94 12.21 9.16 22.97
CA GLY A 94 12.72 7.90 23.52
C GLY A 94 11.90 6.65 23.16
N LEU A 95 10.79 6.80 22.41
CA LEU A 95 9.96 5.70 21.93
C LEU A 95 10.11 5.50 20.42
N LEU A 96 9.89 4.26 19.96
CA LEU A 96 9.82 3.96 18.53
C LEU A 96 8.45 4.36 17.98
N VAL A 97 8.41 4.81 16.74
CA VAL A 97 7.18 5.12 15.99
C VAL A 97 7.28 4.47 14.62
N SER A 98 6.23 3.76 14.19
CA SER A 98 6.20 3.24 12.82
C SER A 98 5.94 4.34 11.81
N THR A 99 6.69 4.34 10.70
CA THR A 99 6.43 5.23 9.55
C THR A 99 5.42 4.64 8.56
N LEU A 100 5.02 3.38 8.77
CA LEU A 100 4.01 2.69 8.00
C LEU A 100 2.80 2.37 8.89
N ARG A 101 1.63 2.30 8.26
CA ARG A 101 0.43 1.71 8.81
C ARG A 101 0.10 0.45 8.04
N ALA A 102 -0.63 -0.46 8.70
CA ALA A 102 -1.16 -1.66 8.07
C ALA A 102 -2.69 -1.65 8.17
N ALA A 103 -3.35 -2.04 7.10
CA ALA A 103 -4.80 -2.16 7.03
C ALA A 103 -5.20 -3.48 6.39
N SER A 104 -6.21 -4.14 6.94
CA SER A 104 -6.72 -5.42 6.47
C SER A 104 -7.86 -5.20 5.48
N LEU A 105 -7.90 -6.02 4.43
CA LEU A 105 -9.00 -6.15 3.48
C LEU A 105 -9.13 -7.63 3.09
N GLY A 106 -10.19 -8.27 3.58
CA GLY A 106 -10.34 -9.72 3.45
C GLY A 106 -9.17 -10.45 4.12
N GLN A 107 -8.46 -11.28 3.36
CA GLN A 107 -7.29 -12.05 3.80
C GLN A 107 -5.95 -11.30 3.63
N ASP A 108 -5.97 -10.15 2.96
CA ASP A 108 -4.78 -9.39 2.60
C ASP A 108 -4.57 -8.23 3.58
N ILE A 109 -3.30 -7.85 3.75
CA ILE A 109 -2.88 -6.70 4.56
C ILE A 109 -2.11 -5.76 3.65
N PHE A 110 -2.40 -4.46 3.74
CA PHE A 110 -1.78 -3.42 2.93
C PHE A 110 -1.00 -2.45 3.81
N LEU A 111 0.30 -2.30 3.51
CA LEU A 111 1.12 -1.22 4.04
C LEU A 111 0.82 0.08 3.31
N HIS A 112 0.73 1.16 4.08
CA HIS A 112 0.53 2.52 3.59
C HIS A 112 1.17 3.54 4.55
N SER A 113 1.16 4.84 4.23
CA SER A 113 1.85 5.85 5.05
C SER A 113 1.22 6.04 6.43
N ALA A 114 2.08 6.27 7.43
CA ALA A 114 1.64 6.50 8.80
C ALA A 114 0.83 7.78 9.00
N PHE A 115 0.04 7.79 10.08
CA PHE A 115 -0.74 8.95 10.48
C PHE A 115 0.13 9.93 11.28
N PRO A 116 0.05 11.25 11.04
CA PRO A 116 -0.70 11.90 9.97
C PRO A 116 0.03 11.83 8.62
N ALA A 117 -0.69 11.43 7.57
CA ALA A 117 -0.18 11.30 6.20
C ALA A 117 -0.09 12.68 5.50
N ASN A 118 0.76 13.57 6.02
CA ASN A 118 0.89 14.95 5.53
C ASN A 118 1.98 15.13 4.48
N ALA A 119 2.84 14.12 4.27
CA ALA A 119 3.89 14.17 3.28
C ALA A 119 3.32 14.21 1.85
N PRO A 120 3.91 14.95 0.90
CA PRO A 120 3.43 15.03 -0.48
C PRO A 120 3.35 13.68 -1.18
N ASP A 121 4.28 12.78 -0.84
CA ASP A 121 4.38 11.42 -1.36
C ASP A 121 3.68 10.38 -0.46
N ALA A 122 2.83 10.82 0.47
CA ALA A 122 2.13 9.90 1.35
C ALA A 122 1.14 9.01 0.58
N VAL A 123 1.24 7.71 0.80
CA VAL A 123 0.39 6.68 0.20
C VAL A 123 -0.80 6.43 1.10
N PHE A 124 -2.00 6.59 0.57
CA PHE A 124 -3.23 6.46 1.35
C PHE A 124 -3.88 5.08 1.18
N PHE A 125 -4.35 4.54 2.30
CA PHE A 125 -5.30 3.45 2.36
C PHE A 125 -6.34 3.79 3.43
N GLY A 126 -7.62 3.68 3.10
CA GLY A 126 -8.70 4.08 4.01
C GLY A 126 -10.10 3.86 3.44
N PRO A 127 -11.13 4.58 3.92
CA PRO A 127 -12.52 4.39 3.52
C PRO A 127 -12.77 4.32 2.01
N ASP A 128 -12.08 5.15 1.24
CA ASP A 128 -12.25 5.18 -0.21
C ASP A 128 -11.58 4.00 -0.90
N SER A 129 -10.48 3.47 -0.35
CA SER A 129 -9.88 2.20 -0.78
C SER A 129 -10.84 1.03 -0.59
N TYR A 130 -11.56 0.98 0.55
CA TYR A 130 -12.57 -0.04 0.81
C TYR A 130 -13.75 0.06 -0.16
N ARG A 131 -14.22 1.28 -0.44
CA ARG A 131 -15.30 1.53 -1.42
C ARG A 131 -14.88 1.11 -2.81
N PHE A 132 -13.66 1.47 -3.23
CA PHE A 132 -13.11 1.10 -4.52
C PHE A 132 -12.96 -0.42 -4.65
N ALA A 133 -12.41 -1.10 -3.64
CA ALA A 133 -12.34 -2.55 -3.62
C ALA A 133 -13.73 -3.20 -3.77
N ASN A 134 -14.74 -2.73 -3.04
CA ASN A 134 -16.09 -3.26 -3.15
C ASN A 134 -16.71 -3.01 -4.54
N PHE A 135 -16.46 -1.84 -5.12
CA PHE A 135 -16.87 -1.53 -6.49
C PHE A 135 -16.23 -2.50 -7.50
N LEU A 136 -14.92 -2.73 -7.40
CA LEU A 136 -14.22 -3.68 -8.29
C LEU A 136 -14.75 -5.10 -8.17
N VAL A 137 -15.03 -5.58 -6.96
CA VAL A 137 -15.64 -6.91 -6.76
C VAL A 137 -17.00 -7.00 -7.43
N HIS A 138 -17.80 -5.94 -7.37
CA HIS A 138 -19.13 -5.90 -8.00
C HIS A 138 -19.04 -5.88 -9.54
N GLU A 139 -18.23 -4.99 -10.10
CA GLU A 139 -18.13 -4.80 -11.55
C GLU A 139 -17.34 -5.90 -12.26
N LEU A 140 -16.32 -6.46 -11.59
CA LEU A 140 -15.43 -7.46 -12.18
C LEU A 140 -15.76 -8.90 -11.77
N GLY A 141 -16.73 -9.11 -10.90
CA GLY A 141 -17.11 -10.44 -10.41
C GLY A 141 -17.52 -11.40 -11.54
N ASP A 142 -18.17 -10.87 -12.58
CA ASP A 142 -18.61 -11.61 -13.78
C ASP A 142 -17.76 -11.29 -15.01
N ALA A 143 -16.65 -10.53 -14.86
CA ALA A 143 -15.79 -10.20 -15.98
C ALA A 143 -15.13 -11.47 -16.57
N PRO A 144 -14.91 -11.52 -17.89
CA PRO A 144 -14.16 -12.61 -18.51
C PRO A 144 -12.77 -12.76 -17.86
N ARG A 145 -12.34 -14.01 -17.69
CA ARG A 145 -11.02 -14.29 -17.13
C ARG A 145 -9.90 -14.01 -18.13
N GLY A 146 -8.74 -13.62 -17.62
CA GLY A 146 -7.55 -13.33 -18.43
C GLY A 146 -7.48 -11.86 -18.88
N GLY A 147 -6.64 -11.59 -19.88
CA GLY A 147 -6.42 -10.23 -20.39
C GLY A 147 -5.37 -9.43 -19.62
N VAL A 148 -5.12 -8.21 -20.09
CA VAL A 148 -4.17 -7.25 -19.52
C VAL A 148 -4.93 -6.23 -18.68
N LEU A 149 -4.65 -6.23 -17.38
CA LEU A 149 -5.19 -5.31 -16.39
C LEU A 149 -4.21 -4.17 -16.13
N LEU A 150 -4.68 -2.93 -16.13
CA LEU A 150 -3.96 -1.76 -15.66
C LEU A 150 -4.68 -1.11 -14.47
N ASP A 151 -3.95 -0.87 -13.36
CA ASP A 151 -4.37 0.01 -12.26
C ASP A 151 -3.61 1.34 -12.33
N ILE A 152 -4.31 2.41 -12.69
CA ILE A 152 -3.75 3.77 -12.83
C ILE A 152 -3.80 4.49 -11.50
N GLY A 153 -2.65 5.04 -11.07
CA GLY A 153 -2.53 5.68 -9.77
C GLY A 153 -2.69 4.65 -8.65
N CYS A 154 -2.00 3.50 -8.78
CA CYS A 154 -2.27 2.31 -7.99
C CYS A 154 -2.12 2.53 -6.48
N GLY A 155 -1.37 3.55 -6.04
CA GLY A 155 -1.20 3.88 -4.64
C GLY A 155 -0.61 2.71 -3.85
N SER A 156 -1.40 2.14 -2.93
CA SER A 156 -1.02 0.95 -2.16
C SER A 156 -1.11 -0.37 -2.95
N GLY A 157 -1.63 -0.36 -4.18
CA GLY A 157 -1.85 -1.54 -5.03
C GLY A 157 -3.18 -2.27 -4.77
N VAL A 158 -4.06 -1.71 -3.93
CA VAL A 158 -5.34 -2.35 -3.55
C VAL A 158 -6.23 -2.63 -4.75
N GLY A 159 -6.28 -1.72 -5.74
CA GLY A 159 -7.11 -1.86 -6.93
C GLY A 159 -6.71 -3.08 -7.73
N GLY A 160 -5.46 -3.13 -8.17
CA GLY A 160 -4.95 -4.24 -8.96
C GLY A 160 -4.93 -5.57 -8.21
N VAL A 161 -4.65 -5.60 -6.90
CA VAL A 161 -4.77 -6.84 -6.12
C VAL A 161 -6.21 -7.36 -6.10
N VAL A 162 -7.19 -6.51 -5.83
CA VAL A 162 -8.61 -6.91 -5.80
C VAL A 162 -9.10 -7.33 -7.18
N ALA A 163 -8.79 -6.56 -8.22
CA ALA A 163 -9.16 -6.90 -9.59
C ALA A 163 -8.50 -8.24 -10.02
N ALA A 164 -7.24 -8.49 -9.66
CA ALA A 164 -6.57 -9.75 -9.93
C ALA A 164 -7.30 -10.97 -9.34
N ARG A 165 -7.84 -10.84 -8.13
CA ARG A 165 -8.65 -11.89 -7.49
C ARG A 165 -9.96 -12.15 -8.23
N CYS A 166 -10.56 -11.13 -8.85
CA CYS A 166 -11.84 -11.24 -9.53
C CYS A 166 -11.69 -11.90 -10.91
N MET A 167 -10.78 -11.39 -11.74
CA MET A 167 -10.71 -11.77 -13.16
C MET A 167 -9.51 -12.67 -13.52
N SER A 168 -8.56 -12.93 -12.61
CA SER A 168 -7.36 -13.74 -12.91
C SER A 168 -6.66 -13.31 -14.22
N PRO A 169 -6.25 -12.03 -14.34
CA PRO A 169 -5.68 -11.47 -15.56
C PRO A 169 -4.38 -12.18 -15.93
N SER A 170 -4.09 -12.28 -17.23
CA SER A 170 -2.82 -12.85 -17.72
C SER A 170 -1.63 -11.92 -17.47
N GLN A 171 -1.88 -10.63 -17.32
CA GLN A 171 -0.88 -9.62 -17.00
C GLN A 171 -1.51 -8.51 -16.16
N ILE A 172 -0.77 -8.05 -15.14
CA ILE A 172 -1.17 -6.96 -14.26
C ILE A 172 -0.12 -5.87 -14.36
N ILE A 173 -0.55 -4.64 -14.59
CA ILE A 173 0.29 -3.46 -14.62
C ILE A 173 -0.22 -2.51 -13.52
N LEU A 174 0.65 -2.16 -12.58
CA LEU A 174 0.40 -1.19 -11.53
C LEU A 174 1.22 0.07 -11.84
N ALA A 175 0.54 1.17 -12.13
CA ALA A 175 1.17 2.42 -12.54
C ALA A 175 0.93 3.54 -11.52
N ASP A 176 1.98 4.28 -11.17
CA ASP A 176 1.87 5.47 -10.30
C ASP A 176 3.03 6.45 -10.57
N LEU A 177 2.78 7.75 -10.41
CA LEU A 177 3.83 8.78 -10.47
C LEU A 177 4.73 8.75 -9.23
N ASN A 178 4.16 8.36 -8.09
CA ASN A 178 4.82 8.37 -6.79
C ASN A 178 5.68 7.10 -6.61
N PRO A 179 7.01 7.23 -6.53
CA PRO A 179 7.88 6.09 -6.31
C PRO A 179 7.62 5.38 -4.97
N THR A 180 7.21 6.12 -3.94
CA THR A 180 6.83 5.54 -2.64
C THR A 180 5.58 4.66 -2.76
N ALA A 181 4.62 5.05 -3.63
CA ALA A 181 3.45 4.23 -3.93
C ALA A 181 3.86 2.92 -4.61
N LEU A 182 4.68 2.97 -5.65
CA LEU A 182 5.16 1.77 -6.34
C LEU A 182 5.93 0.83 -5.40
N ASP A 183 6.74 1.36 -4.49
CA ASP A 183 7.48 0.56 -3.52
C ASP A 183 6.56 -0.18 -2.53
N LEU A 184 5.49 0.47 -2.08
CA LEU A 184 4.50 -0.16 -1.19
C LEU A 184 3.59 -1.12 -1.97
N ALA A 185 3.16 -0.75 -3.17
CA ALA A 185 2.38 -1.62 -4.05
C ALA A 185 3.14 -2.92 -4.39
N ARG A 186 4.46 -2.85 -4.62
CA ARG A 186 5.32 -4.04 -4.80
C ARG A 186 5.25 -4.97 -3.60
N ALA A 187 5.46 -4.44 -2.40
CA ALA A 187 5.43 -5.25 -1.18
C ALA A 187 4.03 -5.83 -0.91
N ASN A 188 2.98 -5.02 -1.09
CA ASN A 188 1.59 -5.45 -0.87
C ASN A 188 1.15 -6.51 -1.87
N ALA A 189 1.47 -6.34 -3.17
CA ALA A 189 1.15 -7.33 -4.19
C ALA A 189 1.91 -8.65 -3.97
N ALA A 190 3.20 -8.58 -3.63
CA ALA A 190 3.99 -9.76 -3.32
C ALA A 190 3.44 -10.52 -2.10
N ALA A 191 3.09 -9.84 -1.00
CA ALA A 191 2.48 -10.46 0.18
C ALA A 191 1.05 -10.99 -0.06
N ALA A 192 0.39 -10.53 -1.12
CA ALA A 192 -0.88 -11.05 -1.60
C ALA A 192 -0.70 -12.14 -2.68
N ASP A 193 0.50 -12.61 -2.96
CA ASP A 193 0.77 -13.59 -4.03
C ASP A 193 0.26 -13.13 -5.41
N VAL A 194 0.36 -11.82 -5.69
CA VAL A 194 -0.02 -11.20 -6.96
C VAL A 194 1.24 -10.72 -7.69
N ALA A 195 1.56 -11.37 -8.81
CA ALA A 195 2.65 -10.95 -9.69
C ALA A 195 2.19 -9.82 -10.61
N ALA A 196 2.89 -8.69 -10.58
CA ALA A 196 2.55 -7.51 -11.38
C ALA A 196 3.80 -6.81 -11.93
N TRP A 197 3.60 -6.06 -13.01
CA TRP A 197 4.56 -5.12 -13.58
C TRP A 197 4.34 -3.76 -12.94
N PHE A 198 5.41 -3.05 -12.59
CA PHE A 198 5.34 -1.77 -11.89
C PHE A 198 5.94 -0.68 -12.75
N VAL A 199 5.10 0.27 -13.16
CA VAL A 199 5.49 1.30 -14.12
C VAL A 199 5.39 2.66 -13.45
N ARG A 200 6.49 3.42 -13.46
CA ARG A 200 6.42 4.84 -13.11
C ARG A 200 5.99 5.62 -14.34
N GLY A 201 4.87 6.32 -14.26
CA GLY A 201 4.35 7.07 -15.39
C GLY A 201 3.06 7.80 -15.08
N ASP A 202 2.73 8.74 -15.95
CA ASP A 202 1.45 9.45 -15.94
C ASP A 202 0.45 8.67 -16.81
N GLY A 203 -0.67 8.25 -16.21
CA GLY A 203 -1.70 7.49 -16.89
C GLY A 203 -1.15 6.28 -17.65
N VAL A 204 -1.34 6.30 -18.97
CA VAL A 204 -0.92 5.24 -19.91
C VAL A 204 0.35 5.58 -20.70
N ALA A 205 1.02 6.69 -20.41
CA ALA A 205 2.09 7.23 -21.26
C ALA A 205 3.27 6.24 -21.48
N ASN A 206 3.53 5.35 -20.52
CA ASN A 206 4.60 4.37 -20.56
C ASN A 206 4.10 2.93 -20.77
N ILE A 207 2.90 2.77 -21.33
CA ILE A 207 2.24 1.48 -21.53
C ILE A 207 1.89 1.36 -23.01
N SER A 208 2.40 0.31 -23.66
CA SER A 208 2.27 0.10 -25.10
C SER A 208 1.42 -1.12 -25.45
N GLU A 209 1.11 -1.92 -24.44
CA GLU A 209 0.34 -3.14 -24.52
C GLU A 209 -1.14 -2.85 -24.73
N PRO A 210 -1.86 -3.63 -25.55
CA PRO A 210 -3.32 -3.61 -25.57
C PRO A 210 -3.86 -3.90 -24.16
N LEU A 211 -4.75 -3.04 -23.68
CA LEU A 211 -5.36 -3.16 -22.36
C LEU A 211 -6.78 -3.69 -22.50
N ASP A 212 -7.11 -4.70 -21.71
CA ASP A 212 -8.47 -5.28 -21.66
C ASP A 212 -9.31 -4.62 -20.56
N VAL A 213 -8.69 -4.35 -19.41
CA VAL A 213 -9.34 -3.71 -18.26
C VAL A 213 -8.44 -2.61 -17.70
N VAL A 214 -9.00 -1.42 -17.51
CA VAL A 214 -8.35 -0.30 -16.84
C VAL A 214 -9.17 0.06 -15.62
N VAL A 215 -8.54 0.05 -14.46
CA VAL A 215 -9.12 0.50 -13.19
C VAL A 215 -8.35 1.72 -12.70
N ALA A 216 -9.05 2.63 -12.04
CA ALA A 216 -8.44 3.81 -11.46
C ALA A 216 -9.28 4.32 -10.29
N ASN A 217 -8.60 4.80 -9.26
CA ASN A 217 -9.21 5.60 -8.19
C ASN A 217 -8.46 6.94 -8.09
N PRO A 218 -8.63 7.83 -9.09
CA PRO A 218 -7.90 9.08 -9.13
C PRO A 218 -8.31 9.99 -7.95
N PRO A 219 -7.46 10.92 -7.52
CA PRO A 219 -7.81 11.89 -6.50
C PRO A 219 -9.03 12.73 -6.94
N PHE A 220 -10.12 12.66 -6.19
CA PHE A 220 -11.39 13.32 -6.51
C PHE A 220 -11.63 14.64 -5.74
N ILE A 221 -10.67 15.09 -4.92
CA ILE A 221 -10.79 16.33 -4.14
C ILE A 221 -10.02 17.46 -4.85
N ALA A 222 -10.75 18.32 -5.54
CA ALA A 222 -10.27 19.63 -5.97
C ALA A 222 -9.91 20.49 -4.75
N GLY A 223 -8.74 21.13 -4.74
CA GLY A 223 -8.38 22.13 -3.73
C GLY A 223 -6.92 22.55 -3.75
N ASP A 224 -6.65 23.80 -3.36
CA ASP A 224 -5.41 24.59 -3.55
C ASP A 224 -4.17 24.17 -2.75
N GLY A 225 -4.09 22.92 -2.30
CA GLY A 225 -2.97 22.42 -1.49
C GLY A 225 -2.06 21.52 -2.31
N GLY A 226 -0.88 22.01 -2.70
CA GLY A 226 0.15 21.32 -3.48
C GLY A 226 0.52 19.93 -2.96
N ARG A 227 -0.26 18.94 -3.37
CA ARG A 227 0.05 17.51 -3.29
C ARG A 227 0.44 17.09 -4.69
N THR A 228 1.41 16.19 -4.81
CA THR A 228 2.02 15.71 -6.06
C THR A 228 1.04 15.13 -7.10
N TYR A 229 -0.25 15.03 -6.77
CA TYR A 229 -1.32 14.48 -7.60
C TYR A 229 -2.30 15.54 -8.13
N ARG A 230 -1.87 16.81 -8.28
CA ARG A 230 -2.77 17.94 -8.56
C ARG A 230 -2.39 18.83 -9.74
N ASP A 231 -1.30 18.51 -10.44
CA ASP A 231 -0.83 19.25 -11.62
C ASP A 231 -0.70 18.30 -12.83
#